data_AF-A0A2S5TA40-F1
#
_entry.id   AF-A0A2S5TA40-F1
#
_cell.length_a   1.000
_cell.length_b   1.000
_cell.length_c   1.000
_cell.angle_alpha   90.00
_cell.angle_beta   90.00
_cell.angle_gamma   90.00
#
_symmetry.space_group_name_H-M   'P 1'
#
loop_
_entity.id
_entity.type
_entity.pdbx_description
1 polymer ?
#
loop_
_entity_poly.entity_id
_entity_poly.type
_entity_poly.pdbx_seq_one_letter_code
_entity_poly.pdbx_strand_id
1 'polypeptide(L)' 'MSVEVRIPQIGFSTQEGTLTEWLVADGGKVEAGKPLYTLELDKSVQEVEAPASGTLKIHAAVGEVYSVGHLVAEIV' A
#
# COMPACT_ATOMS: atom_id res chain seq x y z
N MET A 1 -3.83 18.45 -0.70
CA MET A 1 -2.51 17.88 -0.35
C MET A 1 -2.68 16.40 -0.53
N SER A 2 -2.03 15.80 -1.52
CA SER A 2 -2.06 14.36 -1.70
C SER A 2 -1.06 13.69 -0.75
N VAL A 3 -1.43 12.55 -0.21
CA VAL A 3 -0.59 11.72 0.65
C VAL A 3 -0.10 10.54 -0.16
N GLU A 4 1.21 10.49 -0.40
CA GLU A 4 1.83 9.41 -1.16
C GLU A 4 1.83 8.13 -0.30
N VAL A 5 1.21 7.08 -0.84
CA VAL A 5 1.24 5.74 -0.27
C VAL A 5 2.37 4.99 -0.94
N ARG A 6 3.47 4.91 -0.20
CA ARG A 6 4.63 4.12 -0.58
C ARG A 6 4.69 2.85 0.25
N ILE A 7 5.35 1.82 -0.28
CA ILE A 7 5.66 0.60 0.47
C ILE A 7 6.41 1.01 1.76
N PRO A 8 5.79 0.84 2.94
CA PRO A 8 6.47 1.13 4.19
C PRO A 8 7.57 0.09 4.44
N GLN A 9 8.59 0.47 5.21
CA GLN A 9 9.61 -0.46 5.68
C GLN A 9 9.01 -1.40 6.74
N ILE A 10 8.38 -2.49 6.32
CA ILE A 10 7.79 -3.47 7.21
C ILE A 10 8.82 -4.58 7.47
N GLY A 11 9.76 -4.33 8.37
CA GLY A 11 10.75 -5.30 8.82
C GLY A 11 12.20 -4.82 8.76
N PHE A 12 13.02 -5.35 9.66
CA PHE A 12 14.41 -4.93 9.87
C PHE A 12 15.40 -5.34 8.75
N SER A 13 14.98 -6.20 7.80
CA SER A 13 15.86 -6.75 6.75
C SER A 13 15.23 -6.90 5.36
N THR A 14 13.91 -6.74 5.20
CA THR A 14 13.25 -7.02 3.93
C THR A 14 13.01 -5.70 3.17
N GLN A 15 13.68 -5.56 2.03
CA GLN A 15 13.64 -4.36 1.18
C GLN A 15 12.58 -4.46 0.07
N GLU A 16 11.80 -5.54 0.00
CA GLU A 16 10.85 -5.81 -1.08
C GLU A 16 9.58 -6.46 -0.53
N GLY A 17 8.42 -6.15 -1.11
CA GLY A 17 7.16 -6.77 -0.74
C GLY A 17 6.24 -6.91 -1.94
N THR A 18 5.48 -8.00 -1.95
CA THR A 18 4.56 -8.36 -3.01
C THR A 18 3.18 -7.81 -2.67
N LEU A 19 2.59 -7.03 -3.56
CA LEU A 19 1.22 -6.56 -3.35
C LEU A 19 0.25 -7.71 -3.69
N THR A 20 -0.39 -8.31 -2.69
CA THR A 20 -1.22 -9.50 -2.89
C THR A 20 -2.62 -9.17 -3.36
N GLU A 21 -3.22 -8.10 -2.83
CA GLU A 21 -4.57 -7.65 -3.21
C GLU A 21 -4.85 -6.22 -2.72
N TRP A 22 -5.63 -5.46 -3.48
CA TRP A 22 -6.20 -4.19 -3.02
C TRP A 22 -7.57 -4.43 -2.38
N LEU A 23 -7.72 -3.99 -1.13
CA LEU A 23 -8.99 -4.00 -0.40
C LEU A 23 -9.89 -2.82 -0.79
N VAL A 24 -9.32 -1.84 -1.49
CA VAL A 24 -9.98 -0.62 -1.96
C VAL A 24 -9.75 -0.48 -3.46
N ALA A 25 -10.81 -0.16 -4.21
CA ALA A 25 -10.72 0.13 -5.62
C ALA A 25 -10.00 1.47 -5.91
N ASP A 26 -9.50 1.63 -7.13
CA ASP A 26 -8.98 2.91 -7.62
C ASP A 26 -10.12 3.95 -7.66
N GLY A 27 -9.82 5.16 -7.19
CA GLY A 27 -10.82 6.21 -6.98
C GLY A 27 -11.74 5.98 -5.78
N GLY A 28 -11.52 4.93 -4.98
CA GLY A 28 -12.29 4.64 -3.78
C GLY A 28 -12.06 5.68 -2.67
N LYS A 29 -13.10 5.99 -1.90
CA LYS A 29 -12.95 6.78 -0.66
C LYS A 29 -12.37 5.90 0.44
N VAL A 30 -11.27 6.36 1.02
CA VAL A 30 -10.57 5.70 2.13
C VAL A 30 -10.51 6.64 3.33
N GLU A 31 -10.41 6.06 4.51
CA GLU A 31 -10.31 6.78 5.77
C GLU A 31 -8.99 6.42 6.44
N ALA A 32 -8.37 7.39 7.12
CA ALA A 32 -7.15 7.16 7.90
C ALA A 32 -7.36 5.99 8.87
N GLY A 33 -6.44 5.03 8.86
CA GLY A 33 -6.53 3.81 9.66
C GLY A 33 -7.40 2.69 9.07
N LYS A 34 -7.92 2.83 7.84
CA LYS A 34 -8.51 1.69 7.11
C LYS A 34 -7.47 0.95 6.27
N PRO A 35 -7.55 -0.39 6.19
CA PRO A 35 -6.65 -1.17 5.36
C PRO A 35 -6.91 -0.90 3.88
N LEU A 36 -5.85 -0.58 3.14
CA LEU A 36 -5.88 -0.25 1.72
C LEU A 36 -5.60 -1.47 0.85
N TYR A 37 -4.55 -2.19 1.20
CA TYR A 37 -4.06 -3.36 0.47
C TYR A 37 -3.28 -4.28 1.39
N THR A 38 -3.17 -5.52 0.95
CA THR A 38 -2.40 -6.56 1.62
C THR A 38 -1.06 -6.68 0.94
N LEU A 39 0.00 -6.72 1.74
CA LEU A 39 1.36 -6.92 1.30
C LEU A 39 1.89 -8.25 1.85
N GLU A 40 2.34 -9.12 0.96
CA GLU A 40 3.03 -10.34 1.32
C GLU A 40 4.54 -10.13 1.25
N LEU A 41 5.19 -10.32 2.38
CA LEU A 41 6.64 -10.40 2.52
C LEU A 41 7.04 -11.88 2.55
N ASP A 42 8.31 -12.18 2.27
CA ASP A 42 8.91 -13.52 2.20
C ASP A 42 8.44 -14.51 3.28
N LYS A 43 8.13 -14.01 4.50
CA LYS A 43 7.68 -14.83 5.63
C LYS A 43 6.47 -14.30 6.38
N SER A 44 5.82 -13.22 5.92
CA SER A 44 4.71 -12.60 6.66
C SER A 44 3.82 -11.77 5.76
N VAL A 45 2.52 -11.86 5.99
CA VAL A 45 1.52 -11.00 5.35
C VAL A 45 1.18 -9.86 6.30
N GLN A 46 1.22 -8.63 5.78
CA GLN A 46 0.92 -7.42 6.53
C GLN A 46 -0.01 -6.52 5.70
N GLU A 47 -1.04 -5.99 6.36
CA GLU A 47 -1.98 -5.08 5.73
C GLU A 47 -1.49 -3.64 5.89
N VAL A 48 -1.49 -2.88 4.80
CA VAL A 48 -1.09 -1.47 4.82
C VAL A 48 -2.33 -0.61 5.04
N GLU A 49 -2.32 0.11 6.15
CA GLU A 49 -3.38 1.05 6.53
C GLU A 49 -3.19 2.42 5.87
N ALA A 50 -4.29 3.12 5.64
CA ALA A 50 -4.29 4.45 5.06
C ALA A 50 -3.67 5.46 6.04
N PRO A 51 -2.61 6.19 5.66
CA PRO A 51 -2.04 7.26 6.49
C PRO A 51 -2.96 8.49 6.59
N ALA A 52 -3.93 8.64 5.68
CA ALA A 52 -4.86 9.76 5.65
C ALA A 52 -6.21 9.35 5.04
N SER A 53 -7.24 10.16 5.30
CA SER A 53 -8.55 10.03 4.65
C SER A 53 -8.58 10.81 3.34
N GLY A 54 -9.14 10.22 2.29
CA GLY A 54 -9.24 10.85 0.98
C GLY A 54 -9.65 9.87 -0.12
N THR A 55 -9.27 10.17 -1.35
CA THR A 55 -9.53 9.36 -2.54
C THR A 55 -8.27 8.57 -2.89
N LEU A 56 -8.33 7.24 -2.82
CA LEU A 56 -7.20 6.38 -3.18
C LEU A 56 -7.03 6.34 -4.68
N LYS A 57 -5.81 6.59 -5.16
CA LYS A 57 -5.41 6.48 -6.56
C LYS A 57 -4.29 5.46 -6.65
N ILE A 58 -4.61 4.32 -7.26
CA ILE A 58 -3.68 3.19 -7.36
C ILE A 58 -2.85 3.35 -8.63
N HIS A 59 -1.53 3.22 -8.50
CA HIS A 59 -0.58 3.21 -9.62
C HIS A 59 0.15 1.86 -9.76
N ALA A 60 0.15 1.05 -8.70
CA ALA A 60 0.75 -0.28 -8.66
C ALA A 60 -0.26 -1.40 -9.02
N ALA A 61 0.24 -2.44 -9.68
CA ALA A 61 -0.51 -3.64 -10.00
C ALA A 61 -0.47 -4.67 -8.85
N VAL A 62 -1.55 -5.45 -8.74
CA VAL A 62 -1.63 -6.61 -7.86
C VAL A 62 -0.79 -7.75 -8.43
N GLY A 63 -0.07 -8.45 -7.55
CA GLY A 63 0.81 -9.56 -7.87
C GLY A 63 2.23 -9.15 -8.25
N GLU A 64 2.56 -7.84 -8.22
CA GLU A 64 3.91 -7.35 -8.44
C GLU A 64 4.70 -7.20 -7.14
N VAL A 65 6.02 -7.36 -7.26
CA VAL A 65 6.99 -7.14 -6.19
C VAL A 65 7.51 -5.71 -6.28
N TYR A 66 7.36 -4.95 -5.20
CA TYR A 66 7.82 -3.57 -5.11
C TYR A 66 8.90 -3.43 -4.05
N SER A 67 9.89 -2.59 -4.32
CA SER A 67 10.91 -2.23 -3.33
C SER A 67 10.38 -1.23 -2.28
N VAL A 68 10.96 -1.25 -1.09
CA VAL A 68 10.65 -0.30 -0.01
C VAL A 68 10.84 1.13 -0.49
N GLY A 69 9.85 1.98 -0.20
CA GLY A 69 9.84 3.36 -0.66
C GLY A 69 9.30 3.57 -2.07
N HIS A 70 8.95 2.51 -2.81
CA HIS A 70 8.27 2.62 -4.09
C HIS A 70 6.85 3.16 -3.90
N LEU A 71 6.45 4.13 -4.72
CA LEU A 71 5.13 4.72 -4.69
C LEU A 71 4.15 3.75 -5.35
N VAL A 72 3.15 3.29 -4.60
CA VAL A 72 2.15 2.32 -5.06
C VAL A 72 0.78 2.94 -5.24
N ALA A 73 0.48 3.98 -4.45
CA ALA A 73 -0.75 4.75 -4.57
C ALA A 73 -0.56 6.17 -4.02
N GLU A 74 -1.55 7.03 -4.24
CA GLU A 74 -1.65 8.35 -3.63
C GLU A 74 -3.07 8.55 -3.09
N ILE A 75 -3.23 9.23 -1.97
CA ILE A 75 -4.52 9.59 -1.38
C ILE A 75 -4.74 11.07 -1.58
N VAL A 76 -5.79 11.46 -2.30
CA VAL A 76 -6.07 12.85 -2.71
C VAL A 76 -7.32 13.41 -2.06
#